data_AF-K1TCZ0-F1
#
_entry.id   AF-K1TCZ0-F1
#
_cell.length_a   1.000
_cell.length_b   1.000
_cell.length_c   1.000
_cell.angle_alpha   90.00
_cell.angle_beta   90.00
_cell.angle_gamma   90.00
#
_symmetry.space_group_name_H-M   'P 1'
#
loop_
_entity.id
_entity.type
_entity.pdbx_description
1 polymer ?
#
loop_
_entity_poly.entity_id
_entity_poly.type
_entity_poly.pdbx_seq_one_letter_code
_entity_poly.pdbx_strand_id
1 'polypeptide(L)'
;MYKIMTPGPTQVAENVRLARSMECTNPDLDENFVEFYKETCEKISTLLHTSNETLILSGEGILGLEAAIASMTEPGDKVLVLDNGIYGKGFADFVSMYGGRPELYTRDYQNTLNVKELEAFLADNHNYKYATVVHGDTPSGMLNDVSAICPLT
;
A
#
# COMPACT_ATOMS: atom_id res chain seq x y z
N MET A 1 25.58 17.60 10.49
CA MET A 1 24.26 16.99 10.21
C MET A 1 24.47 15.48 10.16
N TYR A 2 23.61 14.68 10.80
CA TYR A 2 23.75 13.23 10.81
C TYR A 2 23.30 12.64 9.47
N LYS A 3 23.99 11.58 9.00
CA LYS A 3 23.53 10.78 7.85
C LYS A 3 22.46 9.81 8.35
N ILE A 4 21.23 9.94 7.84
CA ILE A 4 20.09 9.10 8.23
C ILE A 4 20.08 7.85 7.36
N MET A 5 20.29 6.68 7.98
CA MET A 5 20.29 5.36 7.33
C MET A 5 19.25 4.44 7.98
N THR A 6 18.10 5.00 8.37
CA THR A 6 16.97 4.28 8.96
C THR A 6 16.04 3.75 7.87
N PRO A 7 15.25 2.70 8.16
CA PRO A 7 14.23 2.17 7.24
C PRO A 7 13.09 3.15 6.94
N GLY A 8 12.97 4.20 7.75
CA GLY A 8 11.99 5.28 7.60
C GLY A 8 11.90 6.06 8.91
N PRO A 9 11.66 7.39 8.87
CA PRO A 9 11.76 8.25 7.69
C PRO A 9 13.22 8.39 7.20
N THR A 10 13.41 8.86 5.97
CA THR A 10 14.73 9.10 5.37
C THR A 10 15.04 10.60 5.29
N GLN A 11 16.29 10.94 4.95
CA GLN A 11 16.68 12.33 4.74
C GLN A 11 15.97 12.90 3.49
N VAL A 12 15.28 14.02 3.67
CA VAL A 12 14.58 14.72 2.56
C VAL A 12 15.61 15.34 1.62
N ALA A 13 15.43 15.12 0.31
CA ALA A 13 16.25 15.74 -0.72
C ALA A 13 16.18 17.28 -0.66
N GLU A 14 17.30 17.95 -0.96
CA GLU A 14 17.40 19.41 -0.78
C GLU A 14 16.36 20.19 -1.60
N ASN A 15 16.15 19.80 -2.86
CA ASN A 15 15.13 20.40 -3.72
C ASN A 15 13.72 20.27 -3.14
N VAL A 16 13.37 19.14 -2.53
CA VAL A 16 12.07 18.94 -1.87
C VAL A 16 11.96 19.81 -0.62
N ARG A 17 13.05 19.94 0.16
CA ARG A 17 13.09 20.82 1.33
C ARG A 17 12.91 22.29 0.94
N LEU A 18 13.51 22.72 -0.17
CA LEU A 18 13.36 24.07 -0.70
C LEU A 18 11.94 24.32 -1.24
N ALA A 19 11.35 23.36 -1.95
CA ALA A 19 9.96 23.45 -2.41
C ALA A 19 8.98 23.67 -1.25
N ARG A 20 9.18 22.97 -0.13
CA ARG A 20 8.38 23.16 1.10
C ARG A 20 8.52 24.53 1.76
N SER A 21 9.53 25.32 1.40
CA SER A 21 9.74 26.68 1.93
C SER A 21 9.09 27.78 1.08
N MET A 22 8.51 27.41 -0.07
CA MET A 22 7.77 28.34 -0.91
C MET A 22 6.45 28.73 -0.24
N GLU A 23 5.99 29.95 -0.52
CA GLU A 23 4.67 30.42 -0.08
C GLU A 23 3.57 29.57 -0.73
N CYS A 24 2.60 29.13 0.06
CA CYS A 24 1.44 28.37 -0.43
C CYS A 24 0.18 29.25 -0.34
N THR A 25 -0.67 29.15 -1.36
CA THR A 25 -1.98 29.78 -1.42
C THR A 25 -3.04 28.89 -0.76
N ASN A 26 -4.27 29.40 -0.63
CA ASN A 26 -5.41 28.56 -0.24
C ASN A 26 -5.86 27.73 -1.47
N PRO A 27 -5.76 26.39 -1.44
CA PRO A 27 -6.13 25.54 -2.57
C PRO A 27 -7.61 25.63 -2.95
N ASP A 28 -8.49 26.06 -2.04
CA ASP A 28 -9.92 26.26 -2.33
C ASP A 28 -10.19 27.52 -3.16
N LEU A 29 -9.23 28.45 -3.24
CA LEU A 29 -9.37 29.75 -3.89
C LEU A 29 -8.42 29.94 -5.09
N ASP A 30 -7.31 29.21 -5.12
CA ASP A 30 -6.29 29.33 -6.16
C ASP A 30 -6.59 28.39 -7.34
N GLU A 31 -7.08 28.95 -8.44
CA GLU A 31 -7.35 28.20 -9.67
C GLU A 31 -6.10 27.52 -10.24
N ASN A 32 -4.90 28.06 -10.00
CA ASN A 32 -3.65 27.43 -10.45
C ASN A 32 -3.34 26.16 -9.65
N PHE A 33 -3.81 26.05 -8.41
CA PHE A 33 -3.63 24.85 -7.60
C PHE A 33 -4.38 23.65 -8.20
N VAL A 34 -5.53 23.88 -8.84
CA VAL A 34 -6.33 22.81 -9.46
C VAL A 34 -5.53 22.11 -10.55
N GLU A 35 -4.93 22.86 -11.49
CA GLU A 35 -4.11 22.27 -12.55
C GLU A 35 -2.82 21.68 -11.97
N PHE A 36 -2.18 22.34 -11.01
CA PHE A 36 -0.99 21.81 -10.33
C PHE A 36 -1.24 20.45 -9.67
N TYR A 37 -2.37 20.31 -8.96
CA TYR A 37 -2.74 19.06 -8.30
C TYR A 37 -3.00 17.95 -9.33
N LYS A 38 -3.78 18.27 -10.37
CA LYS A 38 -4.07 17.34 -11.47
C LYS A 38 -2.80 16.85 -12.17
N GLU A 39 -1.90 17.75 -12.58
CA GLU A 39 -0.61 17.39 -13.19
C GLU A 39 0.24 16.53 -12.24
N THR A 40 0.18 16.80 -10.95
CA THR A 40 0.91 16.01 -9.94
C THR A 40 0.34 14.60 -9.84
N CYS A 41 -0.98 14.45 -9.84
CA CYS A 41 -1.67 13.16 -9.91
C CYS A 41 -1.30 12.37 -11.18
N GLU A 42 -1.27 13.01 -12.35
CA GLU A 42 -0.87 12.39 -13.62
C GLU A 42 0.59 11.91 -13.60
N LYS A 43 1.49 12.70 -13.00
CA LYS A 43 2.89 12.29 -12.79
C LYS A 43 3.00 11.05 -11.89
N ILE A 44 2.17 10.94 -10.86
CA ILE A 44 2.12 9.75 -10.00
C ILE A 44 1.58 8.54 -10.78
N SER A 45 0.50 8.68 -11.55
CA SER A 45 0.00 7.59 -12.41
C SER A 45 1.08 7.08 -13.37
N THR A 46 1.85 7.99 -13.96
CA THR A 46 3.00 7.64 -14.81
C THR A 46 4.07 6.87 -14.03
N LEU A 47 4.42 7.33 -12.82
CA LEU A 47 5.39 6.66 -11.93
C LEU A 47 4.93 5.25 -11.52
N LEU A 48 3.63 5.05 -11.35
CA LEU A 48 3.01 3.77 -11.00
C LEU A 48 2.75 2.87 -12.22
N HIS A 49 3.08 3.32 -13.44
CA HIS A 49 2.84 2.60 -14.68
C HIS A 49 1.36 2.21 -14.88
N THR A 50 0.43 3.09 -14.48
CA THR A 50 -1.02 2.85 -14.61
C THR A 50 -1.67 3.83 -15.59
N SER A 51 -2.70 3.35 -16.30
CA SER A 51 -3.59 4.20 -17.11
C SER A 51 -4.75 4.79 -16.30
N ASN A 52 -4.88 4.42 -15.02
CA ASN A 52 -5.92 4.94 -14.13
C ASN A 52 -5.51 6.29 -13.54
N GLU A 53 -6.51 7.05 -13.11
CA GLU A 53 -6.29 8.26 -12.32
C GLU A 53 -5.81 7.91 -10.91
N THR A 54 -4.76 8.60 -10.45
CA THR A 54 -4.26 8.49 -9.07
C THR A 54 -4.69 9.72 -8.30
N LEU A 55 -5.10 9.55 -7.04
CA LEU A 55 -5.42 10.65 -6.13
C LEU A 55 -4.44 10.68 -4.97
N ILE A 56 -4.02 11.89 -4.57
CA ILE A 56 -3.15 12.10 -3.40
C ILE A 56 -4.01 12.30 -2.17
N LEU A 57 -3.95 11.35 -1.25
CA LEU A 57 -4.63 11.49 0.04
C LEU A 57 -3.78 12.34 1.00
N SER A 58 -4.44 13.18 1.79
CA SER A 58 -3.79 14.05 2.77
C SER A 58 -3.42 13.29 4.06
N GLY A 59 -2.43 12.41 3.98
CA GLY A 59 -1.91 11.64 5.10
C GLY A 59 -0.64 10.88 4.75
N GLU A 60 -0.07 10.17 5.73
CA GLU A 60 1.06 9.28 5.47
C GLU A 60 0.62 7.95 4.83
N GLY A 61 1.56 7.05 4.59
CA GLY A 61 1.32 5.80 3.87
C GLY A 61 0.16 4.95 4.43
N ILE A 62 -0.03 4.93 5.76
CA ILE A 62 -1.08 4.13 6.40
C ILE A 62 -2.50 4.54 5.96
N LEU A 63 -2.72 5.83 5.65
CA LEU A 63 -4.02 6.33 5.20
C LEU A 63 -4.44 5.68 3.88
N GLY A 64 -3.50 5.50 2.95
CA GLY A 64 -3.79 4.84 1.67
C GLY A 64 -4.16 3.36 1.85
N LEU A 65 -3.48 2.67 2.79
CA LEU A 65 -3.76 1.26 3.09
C LEU A 65 -5.14 1.10 3.72
N GLU A 66 -5.46 1.90 4.73
CA GLU A 66 -6.76 1.87 5.39
C GLU A 66 -7.88 2.25 4.41
N ALA A 67 -7.72 3.33 3.64
CA ALA A 67 -8.73 3.79 2.69
C ALA A 67 -9.08 2.72 1.65
N ALA A 68 -8.09 1.96 1.16
CA ALA A 68 -8.31 0.85 0.24
C ALA A 68 -9.18 -0.24 0.88
N ILE A 69 -8.87 -0.65 2.12
CA ILE A 69 -9.63 -1.69 2.84
C ILE A 69 -11.04 -1.19 3.18
N ALA A 70 -11.16 0.02 3.71
CA ALA A 70 -12.42 0.67 4.05
C ALA A 70 -13.38 0.75 2.86
N SER A 71 -12.84 1.00 1.66
CA SER A 71 -13.64 1.15 0.44
C SER A 71 -14.05 -0.17 -0.20
N MET A 72 -13.32 -1.25 0.05
CA MET A 72 -13.56 -2.57 -0.58
C MET A 72 -14.28 -3.57 0.34
N THR A 73 -14.17 -3.42 1.66
CA THR A 73 -14.70 -4.36 2.65
C THR A 73 -16.15 -4.04 3.00
N GLU A 74 -17.01 -5.05 2.91
CA GLU A 74 -18.35 -5.05 3.47
C GLU A 74 -18.46 -6.07 4.61
N PRO A 75 -19.40 -5.90 5.55
CA PRO A 75 -19.58 -6.84 6.65
C PRO A 75 -19.79 -8.29 6.17
N GLY A 76 -18.93 -9.20 6.64
CA GLY A 76 -18.98 -10.63 6.32
C GLY A 76 -18.10 -11.06 5.15
N ASP A 77 -17.50 -10.14 4.39
CA ASP A 77 -16.59 -10.47 3.30
C ASP A 77 -15.39 -11.28 3.77
N LYS A 78 -15.07 -12.36 3.05
CA LYS A 78 -13.87 -13.15 3.32
C LYS A 78 -12.68 -12.55 2.58
N VAL A 79 -11.61 -12.20 3.28
CA VAL A 79 -10.42 -11.55 2.70
C VAL A 79 -9.17 -12.36 3.04
N LEU A 80 -8.36 -12.67 2.04
CA LEU A 80 -7.08 -13.35 2.25
C LEU A 80 -5.99 -12.34 2.61
N VAL A 81 -5.31 -12.54 3.73
CA VAL A 81 -4.21 -11.67 4.18
C VAL A 81 -2.89 -12.44 4.07
N LEU A 82 -2.03 -12.06 3.13
CA LEU A 82 -0.70 -12.65 3.00
C LEU A 82 0.24 -12.03 4.05
N ASP A 83 0.64 -12.85 5.01
CA ASP A 83 1.34 -12.42 6.22
C ASP A 83 2.74 -13.04 6.28
N ASN A 84 3.77 -12.26 5.95
CA ASN A 84 5.17 -12.60 6.21
C ASN A 84 5.96 -11.44 6.83
N GLY A 85 5.26 -10.58 7.56
CA GLY A 85 5.84 -9.43 8.24
C GLY A 85 4.80 -8.57 8.94
N ILE A 86 5.26 -7.51 9.60
CA ILE A 86 4.44 -6.69 10.49
C ILE A 86 3.35 -5.93 9.72
N TYR A 87 3.67 -5.42 8.53
CA TYR A 87 2.68 -4.72 7.72
C TYR A 87 1.68 -5.70 7.09
N GLY A 88 2.16 -6.86 6.64
CA GLY A 88 1.30 -7.91 6.08
C GLY A 88 0.22 -8.33 7.07
N LYS A 89 0.61 -8.63 8.31
CA LYS A 89 -0.32 -8.95 9.39
C LYS A 89 -1.30 -7.82 9.71
N GLY A 90 -0.85 -6.57 9.65
CA GLY A 90 -1.66 -5.39 10.00
C GLY A 90 -2.93 -5.23 9.16
N PHE A 91 -2.97 -5.77 7.94
CA PHE A 91 -4.19 -5.75 7.12
C PHE A 91 -5.36 -6.51 7.76
N ALA A 92 -5.11 -7.55 8.56
CA ALA A 92 -6.16 -8.29 9.25
C ALA A 92 -6.96 -7.39 10.22
N ASP A 93 -6.29 -6.43 10.86
CA ASP A 93 -6.93 -5.48 11.76
C ASP A 93 -7.85 -4.52 10.99
N PHE A 94 -7.39 -4.00 9.85
CA PHE A 94 -8.23 -3.16 8.99
C PHE A 94 -9.45 -3.90 8.46
N VAL A 95 -9.28 -5.12 7.96
CA VAL A 95 -10.40 -5.94 7.46
C VAL A 95 -11.43 -6.17 8.56
N SER A 96 -10.97 -6.55 9.76
CA SER A 96 -11.85 -6.78 10.92
C SER A 96 -12.57 -5.51 11.35
N MET A 97 -11.87 -4.36 11.33
CA MET A 97 -12.41 -3.06 11.72
C MET A 97 -13.62 -2.65 10.84
N TYR A 98 -13.59 -3.00 9.56
CA TYR A 98 -14.69 -2.74 8.62
C TYR A 98 -15.69 -3.92 8.49
N GLY A 99 -15.63 -4.90 9.41
CA GLY A 99 -16.60 -6.00 9.52
C GLY A 99 -16.32 -7.19 8.60
N GLY A 100 -15.21 -7.18 7.87
CA GLY A 100 -14.74 -8.33 7.08
C GLY A 100 -14.22 -9.46 7.96
N ARG A 101 -13.93 -10.59 7.32
CA ARG A 101 -13.39 -11.81 7.91
C ARG A 101 -12.02 -12.09 7.31
N PRO A 102 -10.92 -11.64 7.96
CA PRO A 102 -9.59 -11.92 7.45
C PRO A 102 -9.24 -13.39 7.68
N GLU A 103 -8.67 -14.02 6.66
CA GLU A 103 -7.99 -15.31 6.76
C GLU A 103 -6.50 -15.09 6.48
N LEU A 104 -5.65 -15.45 7.44
CA LEU A 104 -4.22 -15.21 7.33
C LEU A 104 -3.52 -16.41 6.70
N TYR A 105 -2.77 -16.15 5.64
CA TYR A 105 -1.74 -17.05 5.13
C TYR A 105 -0.39 -16.62 5.71
N THR A 106 -0.06 -17.15 6.88
CA THR A 106 1.12 -16.73 7.67
C THR A 106 2.36 -17.55 7.34
N ARG A 107 3.51 -16.87 7.23
CA ARG A 107 4.86 -17.43 7.16
C ARG A 107 5.71 -16.98 8.34
N ASP A 108 6.95 -17.46 8.41
CA ASP A 108 7.83 -17.38 9.59
C ASP A 108 8.58 -16.04 9.75
N TYR A 109 8.31 -15.05 8.90
CA TYR A 109 8.96 -13.73 8.86
C TYR A 109 10.47 -13.82 8.58
N GLN A 110 10.94 -14.97 8.11
CA GLN A 110 12.32 -15.23 7.69
C GLN A 110 12.39 -15.58 6.21
N ASN A 111 11.27 -16.03 5.64
CA ASN A 111 11.15 -16.40 4.24
C ASN A 111 10.09 -15.55 3.51
N THR A 112 10.34 -15.29 2.23
CA THR A 112 9.35 -14.68 1.34
C THR A 112 8.21 -15.66 1.05
N LEU A 113 7.12 -15.14 0.48
CA LEU A 113 5.99 -15.98 0.07
C LEU A 113 6.42 -16.91 -1.08
N ASN A 114 6.37 -18.23 -0.85
CA ASN A 114 6.60 -19.21 -1.90
C ASN A 114 5.39 -19.25 -2.85
N VAL A 115 5.58 -18.81 -4.10
CA VAL A 115 4.55 -18.72 -5.14
C VAL A 115 3.86 -20.06 -5.39
N LYS A 116 4.63 -21.17 -5.47
CA LYS A 116 4.06 -22.50 -5.74
C LYS A 116 3.22 -23.02 -4.58
N GLU A 117 3.65 -22.75 -3.35
CA GLU A 117 2.88 -23.15 -2.17
C GLU A 117 1.62 -22.31 -2.03
N LEU A 118 1.69 -21.02 -2.38
CA LEU A 118 0.51 -20.15 -2.40
C LEU A 118 -0.48 -20.57 -3.49
N GLU A 119 -0.01 -20.90 -4.69
CA GLU A 119 -0.85 -21.43 -5.78
C GLU A 119 -1.55 -22.73 -5.36
N ALA A 120 -0.82 -23.66 -4.74
CA ALA A 120 -1.41 -24.89 -4.22
C ALA A 120 -2.44 -24.64 -3.11
N PHE A 121 -2.21 -23.65 -2.25
CA PHE A 121 -3.18 -23.24 -1.23
C PHE A 121 -4.45 -22.65 -1.87
N LEU A 122 -4.31 -21.80 -2.88
CA LEU A 122 -5.43 -21.15 -3.58
C LEU A 122 -6.29 -22.15 -4.36
N ALA A 123 -5.71 -23.27 -4.84
CA ALA A 123 -6.47 -24.34 -5.51
C ALA A 123 -7.64 -24.86 -4.66
N ASP A 124 -7.43 -25.01 -3.35
CA ASP A 124 -8.47 -25.43 -2.41
C ASP A 124 -9.20 -24.25 -1.73
N ASN A 125 -8.67 -23.02 -1.84
CA ASN A 125 -9.14 -21.84 -1.14
C ASN A 125 -9.24 -20.61 -2.07
N HIS A 126 -10.36 -20.50 -2.79
CA HIS A 126 -10.57 -19.44 -3.80
C HIS A 126 -11.79 -18.54 -3.50
N ASN A 127 -12.47 -18.73 -2.37
CA ASN A 127 -13.70 -17.99 -2.03
C ASN A 127 -13.43 -16.68 -1.27
N TYR A 128 -12.47 -15.88 -1.76
CA TYR A 128 -12.14 -14.57 -1.19
C TYR A 128 -12.67 -13.44 -2.07
N LYS A 129 -13.10 -12.34 -1.45
CA LYS A 129 -13.47 -11.12 -2.20
C LYS A 129 -12.23 -10.45 -2.80
N TYR A 130 -11.14 -10.40 -2.04
CA TYR A 130 -9.83 -9.96 -2.49
C TYR A 130 -8.73 -10.49 -1.56
N ALA A 131 -7.47 -10.29 -1.94
CA ALA A 131 -6.31 -10.60 -1.14
C ALA A 131 -5.45 -9.34 -0.90
N THR A 132 -4.73 -9.29 0.23
CA THR A 132 -3.74 -8.25 0.53
C THR A 132 -2.33 -8.81 0.45
N VAL A 133 -1.40 -8.05 -0.13
CA VAL A 133 0.03 -8.39 -0.18
C VAL A 133 0.87 -7.15 0.04
N VAL A 134 1.94 -7.28 0.82
CA VAL A 134 2.96 -6.23 0.97
C VAL A 134 4.12 -6.55 0.05
N HIS A 135 4.46 -5.64 -0.86
CA HIS A 135 5.60 -5.83 -1.78
C HIS A 135 6.93 -5.87 -1.00
N GLY A 136 7.19 -4.87 -0.16
CA GLY A 136 8.37 -4.81 0.69
C GLY A 136 8.00 -4.60 2.16
N ASP A 137 8.07 -5.64 2.99
CA ASP A 137 7.76 -5.54 4.42
C ASP A 137 9.00 -5.04 5.17
N THR A 138 9.03 -3.74 5.48
CA THR A 138 10.25 -3.08 5.98
C THR A 138 10.74 -3.64 7.32
N PRO A 139 9.87 -3.96 8.31
CA PRO A 139 10.28 -4.57 9.56
C PRO A 139 10.94 -5.95 9.43
N SER A 140 10.48 -6.80 8.51
CA SER A 140 11.08 -8.12 8.28
C SER A 140 12.15 -8.12 7.18
N GLY A 141 12.24 -7.07 6.37
CA GLY A 141 13.15 -6.96 5.24
C GLY A 141 12.76 -7.85 4.05
N MET A 142 11.53 -8.36 4.01
CA MET A 142 11.05 -9.24 2.95
C MET A 142 10.66 -8.46 1.69
N LEU A 143 11.03 -9.00 0.53
CA LEU A 143 10.58 -8.52 -0.78
C LEU A 143 9.79 -9.63 -1.48
N ASN A 144 8.47 -9.47 -1.56
CA ASN A 144 7.57 -10.43 -2.17
C ASN A 144 7.42 -10.16 -3.67
N ASP A 145 7.50 -11.19 -4.50
CA ASP A 145 7.36 -11.06 -5.96
C ASP A 145 5.89 -10.85 -6.36
N VAL A 146 5.44 -9.60 -6.31
CA VAL A 146 4.07 -9.23 -6.69
C VAL A 146 3.75 -9.56 -8.15
N SER A 147 4.77 -9.62 -9.02
CA SER A 147 4.56 -9.97 -10.43
C SER A 147 4.21 -11.45 -10.62
N ALA A 148 4.71 -12.32 -9.75
CA ALA A 148 4.39 -13.74 -9.72
C ALA A 148 3.16 -14.06 -8.87
N ILE A 149 2.91 -13.28 -7.80
CA ILE A 149 1.80 -13.53 -6.85
C ILE A 149 0.45 -13.03 -7.40
N CYS A 150 0.39 -11.80 -7.92
CA CYS A 150 -0.89 -11.18 -8.30
C CYS A 150 -1.65 -11.89 -9.44
N PRO A 151 -0.99 -12.60 -10.40
CA PRO A 151 -1.69 -13.37 -11.43
C PRO A 151 -2.29 -14.70 -10.97
N LEU A 152 -2.02 -15.16 -9.75
CA LEU A 152 -2.56 -16.43 -9.23
C LEU A 152 -4.09 -16.35 -9.09
N THR A 153 -4.77 -17.46 -9.34
CA THR A 153 -6.24 -17.60 -9.32
C THR A 153 -6.69 -18.75 -8.44
#